data_AF-A0A1Y0ERS4-F1
#
_entry.id   AF-A0A1Y0ERS4-F1
#
_cell.length_a   1.000
_cell.length_b   1.000
_cell.length_c   1.000
_cell.angle_alpha   90.00
_cell.angle_beta   90.00
_cell.angle_gamma   90.00
#
_symmetry.space_group_name_H-M   'P 1'
#
loop_
_entity.id
_entity.type
_entity.pdbx_description
1 polymer ?
#
loop_
_entity_poly.entity_id
_entity_poly.type
_entity_poly.pdbx_seq_one_letter_code
_entity_poly.pdbx_strand_id
1 'polypeptide(L)'
;MIRTQPDLFAFLHDWHAPWLPAARPAAAPNLALPAPLAELQAEFAPLIALRPSPDNGHRAPFATQDRLLRPADLVVADGQLTFATDHQGNWSARCATTGDDPSVWSDAAQAWDDDAPGFTLACPSLSHFLTTLCLQEACLSAPHLLVCHGASPHEVLTVPAQPLWLNGQLVQGPDSHHFHRVPGCDPARTDLLVMHTQEMCWVAAHTTQALALIQPGVSRQIIRP
;
A
#
# COMPACT_ATOMS: atom_id res chain seq x y z
N MET A 1 -14.36 -3.88 -6.49
CA MET A 1 -14.22 -3.61 -5.05
C MET A 1 -13.62 -4.83 -4.39
N ILE A 2 -12.53 -4.65 -3.65
CA ILE A 2 -11.85 -5.70 -2.87
C ILE A 2 -12.72 -6.02 -1.66
N ARG A 3 -13.01 -7.31 -1.43
CA ARG A 3 -13.76 -7.80 -0.27
C ARG A 3 -13.02 -8.90 0.47
N THR A 4 -12.12 -9.57 -0.24
CA THR A 4 -11.37 -10.72 0.23
C THR A 4 -9.91 -10.60 -0.17
N GLN A 5 -9.06 -11.41 0.46
CA GLN A 5 -7.65 -11.47 0.14
C GLN A 5 -7.38 -11.91 -1.33
N PRO A 6 -8.09 -12.89 -1.91
CA PRO A 6 -8.00 -13.16 -3.34
C PRO A 6 -8.33 -11.96 -4.25
N ASP A 7 -9.29 -11.10 -3.89
CA ASP A 7 -9.58 -9.90 -4.68
C ASP A 7 -8.40 -8.92 -4.67
N LEU A 8 -7.76 -8.75 -3.49
CA LEU A 8 -6.55 -7.95 -3.36
C LEU A 8 -5.43 -8.53 -4.23
N PHE A 9 -5.22 -9.84 -4.18
CA PHE A 9 -4.14 -10.50 -4.91
C PHE A 9 -4.34 -10.37 -6.42
N ALA A 10 -5.57 -10.58 -6.91
CA ALA A 10 -5.90 -10.36 -8.31
C ALA A 10 -5.61 -8.93 -8.76
N PHE A 11 -5.96 -7.94 -7.93
CA PHE A 11 -5.63 -6.54 -8.21
C PHE A 11 -4.12 -6.29 -8.22
N LEU A 12 -3.38 -6.76 -7.22
CA LEU A 12 -1.93 -6.53 -7.11
C LEU A 12 -1.15 -7.21 -8.23
N HIS A 13 -1.55 -8.40 -8.68
CA HIS A 13 -0.96 -9.05 -9.85
C HIS A 13 -1.15 -8.24 -11.12
N ASP A 14 -2.38 -7.79 -11.37
CA ASP A 14 -2.69 -6.95 -12.53
C ASP A 14 -1.92 -5.63 -12.46
N TRP A 15 -1.95 -4.96 -11.31
CA TRP A 15 -1.28 -3.67 -11.10
C TRP A 15 0.25 -3.80 -11.22
N HIS A 16 0.85 -4.77 -10.54
CA HIS A 16 2.29 -4.95 -10.50
C HIS A 16 2.88 -5.79 -11.64
N ALA A 17 2.08 -6.19 -12.62
CA ALA A 17 2.54 -6.97 -13.78
C ALA A 17 3.86 -6.47 -14.42
N PRO A 18 4.13 -5.15 -14.56
CA PRO A 18 5.39 -4.67 -15.12
C PRO A 18 6.64 -5.00 -14.29
N TRP A 19 6.50 -5.22 -12.99
CA TRP A 19 7.63 -5.54 -12.10
C TRP A 19 7.87 -7.03 -11.94
N LEU A 20 6.91 -7.89 -12.29
CA LEU A 20 7.04 -9.35 -12.17
C LEU A 20 8.29 -9.92 -12.89
N PRO A 21 8.68 -9.45 -14.10
CA PRO A 21 9.89 -9.95 -14.76
C PRO A 21 11.19 -9.67 -13.99
N ALA A 22 11.23 -8.62 -13.17
CA ALA A 22 12.37 -8.25 -12.34
C ALA A 22 12.36 -8.95 -10.97
N ALA A 23 11.20 -9.46 -10.55
CA ALA A 23 11.05 -10.14 -9.28
C ALA A 23 11.89 -11.43 -9.24
N ARG A 24 12.61 -11.63 -8.14
CA ARG A 24 13.41 -12.85 -7.93
C ARG A 24 12.74 -13.70 -6.86
N PRO A 25 12.88 -15.04 -6.94
CA PRO A 25 12.43 -15.90 -5.85
C PRO A 25 12.99 -15.42 -4.52
N ALA A 26 12.12 -15.31 -3.52
CA ALA A 26 12.46 -14.96 -2.16
C ALA A 26 12.34 -16.21 -1.27
N ALA A 27 13.18 -16.29 -0.24
CA ALA A 27 13.09 -17.39 0.73
C ALA A 27 11.77 -17.31 1.49
N ALA A 28 11.21 -18.46 1.84
CA ALA A 28 10.06 -18.50 2.73
C ALA A 28 10.45 -18.00 4.14
N PRO A 29 9.51 -17.41 4.89
CA PRO A 29 9.71 -17.06 6.29
C PRO A 29 10.10 -18.29 7.11
N ASN A 30 11.10 -18.16 7.98
CA ASN A 30 11.51 -19.25 8.89
C ASN A 30 10.75 -19.21 10.24
N LEU A 31 9.50 -18.76 10.21
CA LEU A 31 8.66 -18.61 11.40
C LEU A 31 7.18 -18.74 11.03
N ALA A 32 6.35 -19.11 12.01
CA ALA A 32 4.91 -19.21 11.82
C ALA A 32 4.29 -17.81 11.68
N LEU A 33 3.48 -17.63 10.64
CA LEU A 33 2.78 -16.39 10.36
C LEU A 33 1.27 -16.58 10.52
N PRO A 34 0.53 -15.56 10.97
CA PRO A 34 -0.92 -15.54 10.87
C PRO A 34 -1.35 -15.62 9.39
N ALA A 35 -2.49 -16.27 9.13
CA ALA A 35 -2.87 -16.68 7.77
C ALA A 35 -2.83 -15.55 6.71
N PRO A 36 -3.34 -14.33 6.97
CA PRO A 36 -3.32 -13.25 5.98
C PRO A 36 -1.91 -12.84 5.57
N LEU A 37 -0.99 -12.77 6.54
CA LEU A 37 0.40 -12.45 6.25
C LEU A 37 1.13 -13.63 5.60
N ALA A 38 0.83 -14.86 6.01
CA ALA A 38 1.39 -16.07 5.42
C ALA A 38 1.08 -16.17 3.92
N GLU A 39 -0.20 -15.98 3.56
CA GLU A 39 -0.67 -16.00 2.17
C GLU A 39 -0.06 -14.85 1.37
N LEU A 40 -0.02 -13.63 1.92
CA LEU A 40 0.57 -12.48 1.25
C LEU A 40 2.08 -12.68 1.00
N GLN A 41 2.82 -13.18 1.99
CA GLN A 41 4.25 -13.46 1.85
C GLN A 41 4.49 -14.59 0.85
N ALA A 42 3.69 -15.67 0.86
CA ALA A 42 3.82 -16.75 -0.10
C ALA A 42 3.64 -16.28 -1.54
N GLU A 43 2.66 -15.39 -1.77
CA GLU A 43 2.32 -14.90 -3.10
C GLU A 43 3.26 -13.79 -3.59
N PHE A 44 3.60 -12.84 -2.72
CA PHE A 44 4.26 -11.59 -3.12
C PHE A 44 5.67 -11.40 -2.56
N ALA A 45 6.27 -12.37 -1.87
CA ALA A 45 7.65 -12.23 -1.38
C ALA A 45 8.67 -11.80 -2.46
N PRO A 46 8.58 -12.27 -3.73
CA PRO A 46 9.43 -11.75 -4.81
C PRO A 46 9.32 -10.23 -5.05
N LEU A 47 8.11 -9.67 -4.98
CA LEU A 47 7.87 -8.23 -5.12
C LEU A 47 8.22 -7.45 -3.84
N ILE A 48 7.95 -8.02 -2.65
CA ILE A 48 8.34 -7.45 -1.35
C ILE A 48 9.87 -7.33 -1.24
N ALA A 49 10.60 -8.28 -1.82
CA ALA A 49 12.06 -8.29 -1.84
C ALA A 49 12.68 -7.31 -2.85
N LEU A 50 11.90 -6.82 -3.81
CA LEU A 50 12.39 -5.95 -4.87
C LEU A 50 12.77 -4.58 -4.30
N ARG A 51 13.88 -4.03 -4.80
CA ARG A 51 14.45 -2.74 -4.35
C ARG A 51 14.66 -1.81 -5.54
N PRO A 52 14.60 -0.48 -5.32
CA PRO A 52 15.04 0.47 -6.32
C PRO A 52 16.51 0.20 -6.62
N SER A 53 16.87 0.26 -7.90
CA SER A 53 18.26 0.22 -8.34
C SER A 53 18.49 1.30 -9.39
N PRO A 54 19.73 1.75 -9.60
CA PRO A 54 20.04 2.70 -10.66
C PRO A 54 19.55 2.24 -12.04
N ASP A 55 19.46 0.92 -12.26
CA ASP A 55 19.15 0.31 -13.55
C ASP A 55 17.64 0.17 -13.82
N ASN A 56 16.80 0.26 -12.79
CA ASN A 56 15.37 -0.07 -12.90
C ASN A 56 14.44 1.15 -12.76
N GLY A 57 14.95 2.31 -12.31
CA GLY A 57 14.28 3.61 -12.36
C GLY A 57 12.89 3.65 -11.71
N HIS A 58 12.56 2.66 -10.88
CA HIS A 58 11.24 2.52 -10.28
C HIS A 58 11.33 2.48 -8.76
N ARG A 59 10.24 2.90 -8.11
CA ARG A 59 10.07 2.73 -6.67
C ARG A 59 9.79 1.27 -6.32
N ALA A 60 9.98 0.89 -5.07
CA ALA A 60 9.71 -0.48 -4.64
C ALA A 60 8.20 -0.69 -4.42
N PRO A 61 7.58 -1.74 -5.00
CA PRO A 61 6.13 -1.99 -4.93
C PRO A 61 5.53 -2.00 -3.52
N PHE A 62 6.28 -2.48 -2.53
CA PHE A 62 5.85 -2.62 -1.14
C PHE A 62 6.85 -1.99 -0.15
N ALA A 63 7.62 -1.00 -0.61
CA ALA A 63 8.67 -0.34 0.18
C ALA A 63 8.97 1.09 -0.33
N THR A 64 7.95 1.83 -0.75
CA THR A 64 8.08 3.21 -1.25
C THR A 64 8.08 4.23 -0.12
N GLN A 65 6.99 4.29 0.65
CA GLN A 65 6.87 5.20 1.80
C GLN A 65 6.94 4.39 3.09
N ASP A 66 6.07 3.39 3.17
CA ASP A 66 6.10 2.36 4.19
C ASP A 66 6.60 1.05 3.57
N ARG A 67 6.95 0.07 4.39
CA ARG A 67 7.50 -1.20 3.93
C ARG A 67 6.82 -2.38 4.58
N LEU A 68 6.42 -3.34 3.76
CA LEU A 68 6.26 -4.72 4.20
C LEU A 68 7.64 -5.34 4.40
N LEU A 69 7.86 -5.95 5.55
CA LEU A 69 9.13 -6.60 5.84
C LEU A 69 9.28 -7.87 5.00
N ARG A 70 10.51 -8.09 4.51
CA ARG A 70 10.86 -9.31 3.79
C ARG A 70 10.80 -10.49 4.75
N PRO A 71 10.61 -11.73 4.25
CA PRO A 71 10.67 -12.94 5.07
C PRO A 71 11.86 -13.02 6.04
N ALA A 72 13.04 -12.57 5.61
CA ALA A 72 14.27 -12.57 6.42
C ALA A 72 14.36 -11.42 7.45
N ASP A 73 13.53 -10.39 7.31
CA ASP A 73 13.51 -9.21 8.19
C ASP A 73 12.37 -9.28 9.22
N LEU A 74 11.53 -10.32 9.16
CA LEU A 74 10.45 -10.51 10.12
C LEU A 74 11.03 -10.82 11.51
N VAL A 75 10.56 -10.11 12.53
CA VAL A 75 11.08 -10.23 13.90
C VAL A 75 9.93 -10.53 14.86
N VAL A 76 10.13 -11.52 15.73
CA VAL A 76 9.23 -11.79 16.85
C VAL A 76 9.89 -11.30 18.14
N ALA A 77 9.21 -10.43 18.85
CA ALA A 77 9.61 -9.93 20.17
C ALA A 77 8.38 -9.88 21.08
N ASP A 78 8.53 -10.32 22.32
CA ASP A 78 7.45 -10.30 23.33
C ASP A 78 6.14 -10.96 22.85
N GLY A 79 6.26 -12.03 22.05
CA GLY A 79 5.12 -12.78 21.49
C GLY A 79 4.42 -12.10 20.30
N GLN A 80 4.88 -10.92 19.88
CA GLN A 80 4.35 -10.18 18.74
C GLN A 80 5.31 -10.22 17.55
N LEU A 81 4.73 -10.29 16.35
CA LEU A 81 5.43 -10.25 15.08
C LEU A 81 5.42 -8.84 14.51
N THR A 82 6.58 -8.23 14.32
CA THR A 82 6.74 -7.02 13.51
C THR A 82 6.76 -7.39 12.04
N PHE A 83 5.88 -6.79 11.24
CA PHE A 83 5.72 -7.14 9.82
C PHE A 83 5.72 -5.94 8.87
N ALA A 84 5.58 -4.73 9.38
CA ALA A 84 5.70 -3.51 8.59
C ALA A 84 6.38 -2.40 9.39
N THR A 85 7.05 -1.48 8.69
CA THR A 85 7.64 -0.26 9.26
C THR A 85 7.52 0.87 8.24
N ASP A 86 7.73 2.11 8.64
CA ASP A 86 7.98 3.17 7.66
C ASP A 86 9.39 3.07 7.06
N HIS A 87 9.64 3.88 6.03
CA HIS A 87 10.97 4.03 5.45
C HIS A 87 11.97 4.73 6.40
N GLN A 88 11.50 5.63 7.27
CA GLN A 88 12.37 6.48 8.11
C GLN A 88 12.68 5.87 9.49
N GLY A 89 12.01 4.79 9.88
CA GLY A 89 12.15 4.16 11.19
C GLY A 89 11.33 4.85 12.29
N ASN A 90 10.39 5.72 11.94
CA ASN A 90 9.53 6.42 12.89
C ASN A 90 8.37 5.55 13.40
N TRP A 91 7.97 4.52 12.64
CA TRP A 91 6.92 3.62 13.10
C TRP A 91 7.06 2.18 12.60
N SER A 92 6.43 1.26 13.33
CA SER A 92 6.29 -0.15 13.06
C SER A 92 4.89 -0.68 13.38
N ALA A 93 4.48 -1.76 12.72
CA ALA A 93 3.25 -2.48 13.00
C ALA A 93 3.56 -3.92 13.42
N ARG A 94 2.80 -4.35 14.43
CA ARG A 94 2.91 -5.65 15.08
C ARG A 94 1.56 -6.35 15.11
N CYS A 95 1.57 -7.68 15.08
CA CYS A 95 0.39 -8.50 15.32
C CYS A 95 0.75 -9.74 16.15
N ALA A 96 -0.25 -10.49 16.59
CA ALA A 96 0.00 -11.80 17.20
C ALA A 96 0.59 -12.76 16.16
N THR A 97 1.48 -13.65 16.60
CA THR A 97 2.08 -14.69 15.73
C THR A 97 1.09 -15.80 15.36
N THR A 98 -0.07 -15.84 16.02
CA THR A 98 -1.12 -16.86 15.85
C THR A 98 -2.49 -16.21 15.71
N GLY A 99 -3.42 -16.93 15.10
CA GLY A 99 -4.81 -16.50 14.90
C GLY A 99 -5.12 -16.31 13.43
N ASP A 100 -6.41 -16.45 13.10
CA ASP A 100 -6.88 -16.41 11.71
C ASP A 100 -6.79 -15.00 11.12
N ASP A 101 -7.12 -13.97 11.90
CA ASP A 101 -7.01 -12.57 11.47
C ASP A 101 -6.79 -11.66 12.70
N PRO A 102 -5.57 -11.68 13.29
CA PRO A 102 -5.33 -10.98 14.55
C PRO A 102 -5.39 -9.45 14.38
N SER A 103 -5.62 -8.73 15.48
CA SER A 103 -5.49 -7.27 15.48
C SER A 103 -4.06 -6.83 15.16
N VAL A 104 -3.94 -5.57 14.72
CA VAL A 104 -2.68 -4.89 14.45
C VAL A 104 -2.49 -3.74 15.43
N TRP A 105 -1.29 -3.70 16.02
CA TRP A 105 -0.84 -2.62 16.88
C TRP A 105 0.27 -1.83 16.20
N SER A 106 0.33 -0.52 16.41
CA SER A 106 1.37 0.34 15.86
C SER A 106 1.79 1.41 16.86
N ASP A 107 3.05 1.85 16.75
CA ASP A 107 3.65 2.97 17.47
C ASP A 107 3.65 4.29 16.66
N ALA A 108 2.94 4.33 15.52
CA ALA A 108 2.90 5.52 14.65
C ALA A 108 2.37 6.80 15.32
N ALA A 109 1.62 6.68 16.42
CA ALA A 109 1.18 7.83 17.20
C ALA A 109 2.38 8.63 17.77
N GLN A 110 3.49 7.94 18.08
CA GLN A 110 4.71 8.56 18.61
C GLN A 110 5.40 9.47 17.59
N ALA A 111 5.07 9.37 16.30
CA ALA A 111 5.60 10.28 15.28
C ALA A 111 4.97 11.69 15.34
N TRP A 112 3.82 11.84 16.02
CA TRP A 112 3.06 13.08 16.10
C TRP A 112 2.87 13.60 17.52
N ASP A 113 3.04 12.72 18.51
CA ASP A 113 2.88 13.00 19.93
C ASP A 113 3.92 12.20 20.73
N ASP A 114 4.96 12.89 21.21
CA ASP A 114 6.04 12.28 22.00
C ASP A 114 5.54 11.62 23.31
N ASP A 115 4.37 12.06 23.81
CA ASP A 115 3.74 11.51 25.01
C ASP A 115 2.81 10.33 24.69
N ALA A 116 2.66 9.96 23.40
CA ALA A 116 1.81 8.85 23.01
C ALA A 116 2.31 7.53 23.61
N PRO A 117 1.39 6.69 24.13
CA PRO A 117 1.75 5.35 24.58
C PRO A 117 2.33 4.56 23.40
N GLY A 118 3.35 3.73 23.66
CA GLY A 118 4.10 2.96 22.64
C GLY A 118 3.24 2.29 21.56
N PHE A 119 2.93 1.00 21.70
CA PHE A 119 2.06 0.32 20.73
C PHE A 119 0.59 0.46 21.11
N THR A 120 -0.22 1.05 20.24
CA THR A 120 -1.68 1.14 20.37
C THR A 120 -2.40 0.36 19.28
N LEU A 121 -3.69 0.08 19.47
CA LEU A 121 -4.50 -0.62 18.46
C LEU A 121 -4.66 0.27 17.22
N ALA A 122 -4.10 -0.17 16.09
CA ALA A 122 -4.19 0.52 14.80
C ALA A 122 -5.36 0.01 13.96
N CYS A 123 -5.56 -1.31 13.94
CA CYS A 123 -6.65 -1.95 13.18
C CYS A 123 -7.08 -3.25 13.87
N PRO A 124 -8.39 -3.56 13.96
CA PRO A 124 -8.86 -4.81 14.58
C PRO A 124 -8.63 -6.06 13.73
N SER A 125 -8.14 -5.92 12.49
CA SER A 125 -7.95 -7.01 11.53
C SER A 125 -6.65 -6.83 10.75
N LEU A 126 -5.82 -7.86 10.71
CA LEU A 126 -4.58 -7.91 9.95
C LEU A 126 -4.87 -7.87 8.45
N SER A 127 -5.87 -8.60 7.97
CA SER A 127 -6.26 -8.60 6.55
C SER A 127 -6.72 -7.21 6.07
N HIS A 128 -7.46 -6.47 6.90
CA HIS A 128 -7.87 -5.09 6.62
C HIS A 128 -6.68 -4.13 6.57
N PHE A 129 -5.77 -4.25 7.54
CA PHE A 129 -4.54 -3.47 7.58
C PHE A 129 -3.65 -3.75 6.36
N LEU A 130 -3.39 -5.02 6.06
CA LEU A 130 -2.55 -5.44 4.94
C LEU A 130 -3.14 -4.99 3.60
N THR A 131 -4.46 -5.08 3.43
CA THR A 131 -5.14 -4.54 2.24
C THR A 131 -4.87 -3.05 2.07
N THR A 132 -5.02 -2.29 3.16
CA THR A 132 -4.79 -0.84 3.13
C THR A 132 -3.33 -0.50 2.83
N LEU A 133 -2.39 -1.19 3.48
CA LEU A 133 -0.95 -0.98 3.29
C LEU A 133 -0.52 -1.32 1.86
N CYS A 134 -0.96 -2.46 1.34
CA CYS A 134 -0.63 -2.89 -0.01
C CYS A 134 -1.16 -1.92 -1.06
N LEU A 135 -2.39 -1.41 -0.89
CA LEU A 135 -2.96 -0.44 -1.83
C LEU A 135 -2.29 0.93 -1.74
N GLN A 136 -1.90 1.37 -0.54
CA GLN A 136 -1.10 2.57 -0.37
C GLN A 136 0.23 2.43 -1.12
N GLU A 137 0.98 1.37 -0.86
CA GLU A 137 2.28 1.17 -1.52
C GLU A 137 2.14 0.93 -3.04
N ALA A 138 1.07 0.27 -3.49
CA ALA A 138 0.74 0.15 -4.91
C ALA A 138 0.50 1.52 -5.56
N CYS A 139 -0.17 2.45 -4.88
CA CYS A 139 -0.36 3.82 -5.32
C CYS A 139 0.98 4.57 -5.35
N LEU A 140 1.71 4.56 -4.25
CA LEU A 140 2.93 5.36 -4.10
C LEU A 140 4.08 4.86 -4.98
N SER A 141 4.12 3.55 -5.29
CA SER A 141 5.15 2.94 -6.13
C SER A 141 4.96 3.17 -7.64
N ALA A 142 3.82 3.73 -8.06
CA ALA A 142 3.53 3.94 -9.47
C ALA A 142 4.57 4.86 -10.14
N PRO A 143 4.98 4.57 -11.39
CA PRO A 143 5.95 5.40 -12.13
C PRO A 143 5.51 6.85 -12.33
N HIS A 144 4.20 7.07 -12.41
CA HIS A 144 3.61 8.38 -12.52
C HIS A 144 2.70 8.61 -11.33
N LEU A 145 3.19 9.39 -10.37
CA LEU A 145 2.47 9.74 -9.15
C LEU A 145 2.28 11.26 -9.07
N LEU A 146 1.06 11.65 -8.76
CA LEU A 146 0.65 13.03 -8.56
C LEU A 146 -0.04 13.17 -7.21
N VAL A 147 0.11 14.34 -6.59
CA VAL A 147 -0.70 14.77 -5.46
C VAL A 147 -1.56 15.97 -5.85
N CYS A 148 -2.83 15.92 -5.48
CA CYS A 148 -3.85 16.94 -5.65
C CYS A 148 -4.42 17.26 -4.26
N HIS A 149 -4.13 18.47 -3.76
CA HIS A 149 -4.51 18.86 -2.40
C HIS A 149 -6.00 19.23 -2.30
N GLY A 150 -6.67 18.77 -1.25
CA GLY A 150 -8.05 19.17 -0.92
C GLY A 150 -9.10 18.80 -1.97
N ALA A 151 -8.81 17.80 -2.81
CA ALA A 151 -9.69 17.39 -3.89
C ALA A 151 -10.05 15.92 -3.76
N SER A 152 -11.32 15.59 -3.93
CA SER A 152 -11.82 14.24 -4.03
C SER A 152 -11.62 13.66 -5.45
N PRO A 153 -11.75 12.33 -5.64
CA PRO A 153 -11.58 11.72 -6.96
C PRO A 153 -12.47 12.32 -8.05
N HIS A 154 -13.69 12.75 -7.71
CA HIS A 154 -14.63 13.34 -8.68
C HIS A 154 -14.27 14.77 -9.09
N GLU A 155 -13.53 15.49 -8.25
CA GLU A 155 -12.98 16.81 -8.56
C GLU A 155 -11.67 16.70 -9.36
N VAL A 156 -10.92 15.62 -9.18
CA VAL A 156 -9.63 15.42 -9.85
C VAL A 156 -9.77 14.79 -11.24
N LEU A 157 -10.78 13.94 -11.47
CA LEU A 157 -10.91 13.15 -12.69
C LEU A 157 -12.03 13.64 -13.61
N THR A 158 -11.80 13.51 -14.92
CA THR A 158 -12.80 13.77 -15.99
C THR A 158 -13.76 12.60 -16.21
N VAL A 159 -13.47 11.45 -15.62
CA VAL A 159 -14.23 10.20 -15.75
C VAL A 159 -14.56 9.64 -14.37
N PRO A 160 -15.67 8.89 -14.22
CA PRO A 160 -16.06 8.33 -12.94
C PRO A 160 -15.05 7.26 -12.49
N ALA A 161 -14.58 7.37 -11.26
CA ALA A 161 -13.76 6.35 -10.61
C ALA A 161 -14.64 5.38 -9.81
N GLN A 162 -14.32 4.09 -9.86
CA GLN A 162 -15.05 3.04 -9.16
C GLN A 162 -14.42 2.78 -7.79
N PRO A 163 -15.21 2.60 -6.72
CA PRO A 163 -14.67 2.21 -5.42
C PRO A 163 -13.90 0.89 -5.50
N LEU A 164 -12.65 0.92 -5.04
CA LEU A 164 -11.79 -0.25 -4.93
C LEU A 164 -11.75 -0.77 -3.50
N TRP A 165 -11.43 0.10 -2.54
CA TRP A 165 -11.36 -0.21 -1.10
C TRP A 165 -11.66 1.07 -0.31
N LEU A 166 -12.57 1.02 0.67
CA LEU A 166 -12.99 2.21 1.42
C LEU A 166 -12.79 1.98 2.91
N ASN A 167 -12.57 3.05 3.67
CA ASN A 167 -12.38 3.00 5.12
C ASN A 167 -11.14 2.19 5.54
N GLY A 168 -10.07 2.27 4.74
CA GLY A 168 -8.80 1.64 5.05
C GLY A 168 -8.13 2.27 6.27
N GLN A 169 -7.58 1.44 7.15
CA GLN A 169 -6.97 1.86 8.42
C GLN A 169 -5.51 1.40 8.47
N LEU A 170 -4.59 2.35 8.73
CA LEU A 170 -3.15 2.11 8.90
C LEU A 170 -2.61 2.66 10.21
N VAL A 171 -3.13 3.79 10.67
CA VAL A 171 -2.74 4.40 11.94
C VAL A 171 -3.99 4.72 12.75
N GLN A 172 -3.82 4.83 14.07
CA GLN A 172 -4.90 5.24 14.94
C GLN A 172 -5.26 6.70 14.64
N GLY A 173 -6.47 6.95 14.17
CA GLY A 173 -6.95 8.30 13.86
C GLY A 173 -8.26 8.31 13.10
N PRO A 174 -8.87 9.49 12.91
CA PRO A 174 -10.10 9.64 12.13
C PRO A 174 -9.85 9.48 10.61
N ASP A 175 -8.59 9.57 10.17
CA ASP A 175 -8.24 9.53 8.77
C ASP A 175 -8.31 8.11 8.21
N SER A 176 -9.25 7.92 7.30
CA SER A 176 -9.42 6.70 6.54
C SER A 176 -8.81 6.86 5.15
N HIS A 177 -8.19 5.79 4.66
CA HIS A 177 -7.69 5.70 3.30
C HIS A 177 -8.79 5.14 2.40
N HIS A 178 -9.08 5.84 1.33
CA HIS A 178 -10.08 5.44 0.36
C HIS A 178 -9.46 5.33 -1.03
N PHE A 179 -9.63 4.17 -1.65
CA PHE A 179 -9.05 3.81 -2.93
C PHE A 179 -10.15 3.65 -3.97
N HIS A 180 -9.90 4.26 -5.13
CA HIS A 180 -10.72 4.15 -6.32
C HIS A 180 -9.87 3.73 -7.50
N ARG A 181 -10.50 3.04 -8.47
CA ARG A 181 -9.85 2.66 -9.73
C ARG A 181 -10.64 3.24 -10.90
N VAL A 182 -9.92 3.74 -11.89
CA VAL A 182 -10.47 3.89 -13.25
C VAL A 182 -9.86 2.77 -14.08
N PRO A 183 -10.63 1.72 -14.44
CA PRO A 183 -10.10 0.64 -15.25
C PRO A 183 -9.79 1.15 -16.67
N GLY A 184 -8.63 0.76 -17.20
CA GLY A 184 -8.29 1.00 -18.59
C GLY A 184 -9.19 0.19 -19.52
N CYS A 185 -9.55 0.78 -20.67
CA CYS A 185 -10.35 0.11 -21.70
C CYS A 185 -9.49 -0.44 -22.86
N ASP A 186 -8.16 -0.26 -22.79
CA ASP A 186 -7.21 -0.54 -23.88
C ASP A 186 -6.05 -1.42 -23.36
N PRO A 187 -5.50 -2.33 -24.19
CA PRO A 187 -4.24 -3.03 -23.91
C PRO A 187 -3.06 -2.13 -23.46
N ALA A 188 -3.12 -0.81 -23.64
CA ALA A 188 -2.12 0.17 -23.20
C ALA A 188 -2.03 0.41 -21.68
N ARG A 189 -2.80 -0.29 -20.82
CA ARG A 189 -2.82 -0.13 -19.35
C ARG A 189 -3.03 1.32 -18.91
N THR A 190 -4.15 1.89 -19.33
CA THR A 190 -4.57 3.25 -18.91
C THR A 190 -5.28 3.26 -17.55
N ASP A 191 -4.97 2.28 -16.69
CA ASP A 191 -5.54 2.19 -15.35
C ASP A 191 -5.04 3.34 -14.48
N LEU A 192 -5.96 3.92 -13.71
CA LEU A 192 -5.62 4.82 -12.61
C LEU A 192 -5.96 4.17 -11.28
N LEU A 193 -5.06 4.31 -10.32
CA LEU A 193 -5.33 4.09 -8.90
C LEU A 193 -5.36 5.45 -8.23
N VAL A 194 -6.45 5.76 -7.54
CA VAL A 194 -6.61 6.99 -6.77
C VAL A 194 -6.72 6.63 -5.30
N MET A 195 -5.81 7.14 -4.49
CA MET A 195 -5.86 7.05 -3.03
C MET A 195 -6.19 8.43 -2.48
N HIS A 196 -7.15 8.56 -1.58
CA HIS A 196 -7.41 9.82 -0.92
C HIS A 196 -7.78 9.65 0.54
N THR A 197 -7.46 10.69 1.31
CA THR A 197 -7.88 10.92 2.70
C THR A 197 -8.71 12.22 2.72
N GLN A 198 -9.00 12.76 3.91
CA GLN A 198 -9.69 14.05 4.02
C GLN A 198 -8.85 15.21 3.47
N GLU A 199 -7.52 15.10 3.52
CA GLU A 199 -6.61 16.22 3.19
C GLU A 199 -5.95 16.09 1.81
N MET A 200 -5.72 14.85 1.38
CA MET A 200 -4.80 14.56 0.27
C MET A 200 -5.45 13.60 -0.71
N CYS A 201 -5.21 13.82 -2.01
CA CYS A 201 -5.58 12.89 -3.07
C CYS A 201 -4.37 12.60 -3.95
N TRP A 202 -4.06 11.33 -4.09
CA TRP A 202 -2.96 10.79 -4.86
C TRP A 202 -3.50 10.09 -6.09
N VAL A 203 -2.97 10.43 -7.26
CA VAL A 203 -3.31 9.80 -8.53
C VAL A 203 -2.09 9.08 -9.06
N ALA A 204 -2.22 7.77 -9.24
CA ALA A 204 -1.17 6.87 -9.64
C ALA A 204 -1.49 6.25 -11.01
N ALA A 205 -0.47 6.16 -11.87
CA ALA A 205 -0.58 5.57 -13.19
C ALA A 205 0.71 4.86 -13.62
N HIS A 206 0.57 3.86 -14.49
CA HIS A 206 1.71 3.23 -15.17
C HIS A 206 2.12 3.95 -16.45
N THR A 207 1.23 4.74 -17.04
CA THR A 207 1.49 5.44 -18.30
C THR A 207 1.12 6.91 -18.18
N THR A 208 1.83 7.76 -18.93
CA THR A 208 1.52 9.19 -19.02
C THR A 208 0.18 9.46 -19.70
N GLN A 209 -0.28 8.54 -20.56
CA GLN A 209 -1.57 8.62 -21.24
C GLN A 209 -2.73 8.61 -20.25
N ALA A 210 -2.66 7.78 -19.21
CA ALA A 210 -3.70 7.73 -18.18
C ALA A 210 -3.86 9.08 -17.44
N LEU A 211 -2.79 9.90 -17.36
CA LEU A 211 -2.84 11.23 -16.74
C LEU A 211 -3.67 12.24 -17.53
N ALA A 212 -4.02 11.95 -18.79
CA ALA A 212 -4.93 12.77 -19.58
C ALA A 212 -6.36 12.76 -19.01
N LEU A 213 -6.69 11.79 -18.14
CA LEU A 213 -7.99 11.69 -17.49
C LEU A 213 -8.15 12.68 -16.32
N ILE A 214 -7.11 13.42 -15.94
CA ILE A 214 -7.15 14.41 -14.87
C ILE A 214 -7.77 15.71 -15.40
N GLN A 215 -8.67 16.32 -14.61
CA GLN A 215 -9.35 17.55 -14.99
C GLN A 215 -8.36 18.68 -15.29
N PRO A 216 -8.57 19.43 -16.39
CA PRO A 216 -7.80 20.63 -16.67
C PRO A 216 -7.92 21.65 -15.53
N GLY A 217 -6.80 22.26 -15.12
CA GLY A 217 -6.79 23.31 -14.09
C GLY A 217 -6.68 22.82 -12.65
N VAL A 218 -6.74 21.51 -12.39
CA VAL A 218 -6.45 20.95 -11.06
C VAL A 218 -4.98 21.22 -10.69
N SER A 219 -4.79 21.89 -9.55
CA SER A 219 -3.45 22.09 -8.98
C SER A 219 -2.87 20.73 -8.59
N ARG A 220 -1.66 20.44 -9.08
CA ARG A 220 -1.01 19.15 -8.90
C ARG A 220 0.49 19.28 -8.79
N GLN A 221 1.08 18.45 -7.95
CA GLN A 221 2.52 18.28 -7.86
C GLN A 221 2.90 16.90 -8.37
N ILE A 222 3.88 16.84 -9.29
CA ILE A 222 4.46 15.59 -9.77
C ILE A 222 5.47 15.09 -8.75
N ILE A 223 5.29 13.86 -8.29
CA ILE A 223 6.20 13.23 -7.34
C ILE A 223 7.15 12.35 -8.13
N ARG A 224 8.40 12.79 -8.26
CA ARG A 224 9.43 12.07 -9.00
C ARG A 224 9.97 10.89 -8.17
N PRO A 225 10.30 9.75 -8.80
CA PRO A 225 10.92 8.62 -8.11
C PRO A 225 12.28 8.98 -7.51
#